data_AF-A0A084JXY3-F1
#
_entry.id   AF-A0A084JXY3-F1
#
_cell.length_a   1.000
_cell.length_b   1.000
_cell.length_c   1.000
_cell.angle_alpha   90.00
_cell.angle_beta   90.00
_cell.angle_gamma   90.00
#
_symmetry.space_group_name_H-M   'P 1'
#
loop_
_entity.id
_entity.type
_entity.pdbx_description
1 polymer ?
#
loop_
_entity_poly.entity_id
_entity_poly.type
_entity_poly.pdbx_seq_one_letter_code
_entity_poly.pdbx_strand_id
1 'polypeptide(L)'
;MGQVGINTATPADGTALDINESDKGILIPKVALSANNSLTGISLSGTTLEEGVLVYNTQVVTGSNPLNKGFYYWNGTDQWVALGNDSDWSLNGNTIDTTNRLGSNNAFPLIVKTNNNDRFRFETNGTLRSLSNGTETSPSYSFTNSTNSGMYLATNNTDLTFTSNGDDFLSHRSFGSSSQVTFNPDGDPDMNLQIRGDSGVILNANPERENIQIGANSNPDYASLSLAHNNKGFLPNRINIADLSTFAPLVSDPLNGLIAYNSRTSSGTEGLYVWQERWNRIITTADKDYDWHVESTTNAATDITDNIYTNGSVGIGTTSIEDAASLELGATDKGLLINRVALTDASLAAPVTGVVKGTIVYNTNEDLTPSGYRNDVREGLYSWNGSRWIPQFREDRSARFGNAANRTQNLNDFTTNELELFAFNEWNDDTSLFTVAESDSQTRLTVNEDGRYRIVVAMAIVIDPTTTVVDLQLDAELRINRSGSIEFPGSPTSNNYIRNRNGVNTSSINITEIIEIQAGDEIFIHVEQAGNNGIITMRPDAGSNFFTIEKIK
;
A
#
# COMPACT_ATOMS: atom_id res chain seq x y z
N MET A 1 55.22 92.04 -60.27
CA MET A 1 55.33 90.57 -60.20
C MET A 1 54.46 90.03 -61.32
N GLY A 2 55.02 89.18 -62.19
CA GLY A 2 54.34 88.74 -63.41
C GLY A 2 53.62 87.40 -63.18
N GLN A 3 52.36 87.33 -63.60
CA GLN A 3 51.68 86.05 -63.82
C GLN A 3 52.00 85.57 -65.23
N VAL A 4 52.18 84.28 -65.42
CA VAL A 4 52.35 83.67 -66.74
C VAL A 4 51.03 83.03 -67.12
N GLY A 5 50.40 83.52 -68.19
CA GLY A 5 49.25 82.86 -68.83
C GLY A 5 49.71 82.06 -70.04
N ILE A 6 49.32 80.79 -70.12
CA ILE A 6 49.45 79.98 -71.33
C ILE A 6 48.04 79.72 -71.86
N ASN A 7 47.78 80.18 -73.08
CA ASN A 7 46.46 80.11 -73.73
C ASN A 7 45.31 80.84 -73.00
N THR A 8 45.66 81.82 -72.15
CA THR A 8 44.73 82.79 -71.55
C THR A 8 45.39 84.17 -71.47
N ALA A 9 44.64 85.23 -71.79
CA ALA A 9 45.11 86.61 -71.66
C ALA A 9 44.80 87.21 -70.27
N THR A 10 43.99 86.51 -69.48
CA THR A 10 43.60 86.90 -68.13
C THR A 10 43.85 85.72 -67.20
N PRO A 11 45.12 85.49 -66.78
CA PRO A 11 45.43 84.47 -65.79
C PRO A 11 44.54 84.64 -64.55
N ALA A 12 44.06 83.53 -64.00
CA ALA A 12 43.23 83.55 -62.80
C ALA A 12 43.95 84.27 -61.65
N ASP A 13 43.20 85.06 -60.88
CA ASP A 13 43.73 85.76 -59.72
C ASP A 13 44.30 84.76 -58.69
N GLY A 14 45.40 85.13 -58.05
CA GLY A 14 46.13 84.25 -57.13
C GLY A 14 47.02 83.17 -57.77
N THR A 15 47.13 83.10 -59.10
CA THR A 15 48.04 82.15 -59.79
C THR A 15 49.33 82.81 -60.25
N ALA A 16 50.47 82.13 -60.11
CA ALA A 16 51.72 82.57 -60.76
C ALA A 16 51.84 82.04 -62.20
N LEU A 17 51.18 80.91 -62.48
CA LEU A 17 51.07 80.26 -63.79
C LEU A 17 49.64 79.75 -63.96
N ASP A 18 48.94 80.21 -65.01
CA ASP A 18 47.61 79.73 -65.41
C ASP A 18 47.69 79.14 -66.82
N ILE A 19 47.17 77.93 -67.00
CA ILE A 19 47.18 77.21 -68.27
C ILE A 19 45.75 76.80 -68.60
N ASN A 20 45.16 77.47 -69.59
CA ASN A 20 43.77 77.25 -69.99
C ASN A 20 43.68 76.39 -71.26
N GLU A 21 43.84 75.08 -71.10
CA GLU A 21 43.73 74.06 -72.18
C GLU A 21 42.80 72.94 -71.69
N SER A 22 41.90 72.45 -72.55
CA SER A 22 40.89 71.44 -72.17
C SER A 22 41.30 69.98 -72.40
N ASP A 23 42.31 69.75 -73.24
CA ASP A 23 42.70 68.42 -73.72
C ASP A 23 44.21 68.13 -73.61
N LYS A 24 45.00 69.05 -73.03
CA LYS A 24 46.44 68.90 -72.81
C LYS A 24 46.79 69.05 -71.34
N GLY A 25 47.76 68.27 -70.89
CA GLY A 25 48.32 68.37 -69.55
C GLY A 25 49.67 69.10 -69.53
N ILE A 26 50.18 69.33 -68.32
CA ILE A 26 51.55 69.80 -68.11
C ILE A 26 52.47 68.59 -67.99
N LEU A 27 53.52 68.53 -68.80
CA LEU A 27 54.56 67.51 -68.65
C LEU A 27 55.57 67.98 -67.60
N ILE A 28 55.42 67.45 -66.38
CA ILE A 28 56.38 67.64 -65.30
C ILE A 28 57.70 66.90 -65.63
N PRO A 29 58.88 67.45 -65.26
CA PRO A 29 60.17 66.80 -65.50
C PRO A 29 60.22 65.35 -65.03
N LYS A 30 60.64 64.45 -65.93
CA LYS A 30 60.82 63.02 -65.64
C LYS A 30 62.23 62.77 -65.14
N VAL A 31 62.35 62.25 -63.93
CA VAL A 31 63.62 62.00 -63.26
C VAL A 31 63.75 60.51 -62.92
N ALA A 32 64.97 59.97 -62.95
CA ALA A 32 65.28 58.63 -62.48
C ALA A 32 65.88 58.70 -61.08
N LEU A 33 65.03 58.69 -60.04
CA LEU A 33 65.47 58.76 -58.66
C LEU A 33 66.01 57.39 -58.20
N SER A 34 67.05 57.40 -57.37
CA SER A 34 67.71 56.17 -56.89
C SER A 34 67.22 55.66 -55.52
N ALA A 35 66.59 56.51 -54.72
CA ALA A 35 65.97 56.19 -53.43
C ALA A 35 65.06 57.35 -52.99
N ASN A 36 64.06 57.09 -52.15
CA ASN A 36 63.16 58.17 -51.69
C ASN A 36 63.86 59.21 -50.80
N ASN A 37 65.05 58.93 -50.28
CA ASN A 37 65.83 59.84 -49.46
C ASN A 37 67.10 60.35 -50.17
N SER A 38 67.12 60.35 -51.51
CA SER A 38 68.29 60.76 -52.29
C SER A 38 67.95 61.82 -53.32
N LEU A 39 68.82 62.83 -53.43
CA LEU A 39 68.81 63.82 -54.51
C LEU A 39 69.55 63.34 -55.77
N THR A 40 70.10 62.12 -55.75
CA THR A 40 70.76 61.52 -56.91
C THR A 40 69.78 61.36 -58.06
N GLY A 41 70.14 61.90 -59.22
CA GLY A 41 69.26 62.00 -60.39
C GLY A 41 68.76 63.42 -60.67
N ILE A 42 68.88 64.34 -59.70
CA ILE A 42 68.65 65.78 -59.89
C ILE A 42 69.99 66.48 -60.14
N SER A 43 70.06 67.29 -61.20
CA SER A 43 71.20 68.19 -61.41
C SER A 43 71.03 69.44 -60.55
N LEU A 44 71.79 69.51 -59.46
CA LEU A 44 71.83 70.67 -58.58
C LEU A 44 73.10 71.49 -58.85
N SER A 45 72.98 72.82 -58.83
CA SER A 45 74.14 73.72 -58.79
C SER A 45 74.65 73.95 -57.37
N GLY A 46 73.84 73.62 -56.35
CA GLY A 46 74.18 73.65 -54.92
C GLY A 46 74.00 72.29 -54.24
N THR A 47 73.95 72.26 -52.92
CA THR A 47 73.82 71.01 -52.12
C THR A 47 72.41 70.72 -51.62
N THR A 48 71.46 71.65 -51.80
CA THR A 48 70.06 71.53 -51.35
C THR A 48 69.11 71.71 -52.53
N LEU A 49 67.96 71.03 -52.48
CA LEU A 49 66.84 71.21 -53.41
C LEU A 49 65.72 71.96 -52.67
N GLU A 50 65.06 72.89 -53.36
CA GLU A 50 63.95 73.66 -52.79
C GLU A 50 62.76 72.75 -52.42
N GLU A 51 62.07 73.07 -51.32
CA GLU A 51 60.84 72.36 -50.92
C GLU A 51 59.75 72.49 -52.00
N GLY A 52 58.99 71.42 -52.21
CA GLY A 52 57.86 71.42 -53.14
C GLY A 52 58.25 71.24 -54.62
N VAL A 53 59.53 71.07 -54.95
CA VAL A 53 59.94 70.74 -56.32
C VAL A 53 59.28 69.44 -56.75
N LEU A 54 58.46 69.51 -57.80
CA LEU A 54 57.64 68.42 -58.32
C LEU A 54 58.33 67.74 -59.51
N VAL A 55 58.46 66.42 -59.45
CA VAL A 55 59.00 65.58 -60.53
C VAL A 55 58.13 64.35 -60.75
N TYR A 56 58.22 63.76 -61.94
CA TYR A 56 57.71 62.41 -62.20
C TYR A 56 58.88 61.41 -62.12
N ASN A 57 58.89 60.56 -61.09
CA ASN A 57 59.87 59.49 -60.97
C ASN A 57 59.58 58.37 -61.96
N THR A 58 60.63 57.90 -62.63
CA THR A 58 60.59 56.86 -63.66
C THR A 58 61.12 55.50 -63.19
N GLN A 59 61.72 55.42 -62.00
CA GLN A 59 62.35 54.20 -61.47
C GLN A 59 61.48 53.49 -60.43
N VAL A 60 61.69 52.18 -60.30
CA VAL A 60 61.18 51.38 -59.18
C VAL A 60 62.38 50.96 -58.34
N VAL A 61 62.36 51.28 -57.05
CA VAL A 61 63.39 50.93 -56.09
C VAL A 61 62.73 50.18 -54.94
N THR A 62 63.26 49.01 -54.59
CA THR A 62 62.76 48.17 -53.49
C THR A 62 63.70 48.25 -52.28
N GLY A 63 63.24 47.86 -51.09
CA GLY A 63 64.05 47.90 -49.85
C GLY A 63 63.67 49.07 -48.93
N SER A 64 64.61 49.54 -48.10
CA SER A 64 64.34 50.47 -46.99
C SER A 64 63.93 51.90 -47.39
N ASN A 65 64.24 52.33 -48.62
CA ASN A 65 63.92 53.67 -49.15
C ASN A 65 63.22 53.54 -50.51
N PRO A 66 62.05 52.86 -50.55
CA PRO A 66 61.46 52.40 -51.78
C PRO A 66 60.87 53.57 -52.60
N LEU A 67 60.86 53.38 -53.91
CA LEU A 67 60.23 54.28 -54.88
C LEU A 67 59.39 53.46 -55.85
N ASN A 68 58.22 53.98 -56.19
CA ASN A 68 57.44 53.55 -57.35
C ASN A 68 57.47 54.64 -58.44
N LYS A 69 57.10 54.28 -59.67
CA LYS A 69 56.85 55.28 -60.72
C LYS A 69 55.67 56.16 -60.30
N GLY A 70 55.79 57.48 -60.45
CA GLY A 70 54.73 58.41 -60.04
C GLY A 70 55.23 59.82 -59.79
N PHE A 71 54.33 60.70 -59.35
CA PHE A 71 54.68 62.08 -58.98
C PHE A 71 55.26 62.13 -57.58
N TYR A 72 56.32 62.90 -57.39
CA TYR A 72 56.94 63.13 -56.08
C TYR A 72 57.26 64.60 -55.92
N TYR A 73 57.09 65.12 -54.71
CA TYR A 73 57.66 66.41 -54.32
C TYR A 73 58.74 66.23 -53.26
N TRP A 74 59.72 67.13 -53.26
CA TRP A 74 60.74 67.16 -52.21
C TRP A 74 60.19 67.82 -50.94
N ASN A 75 60.33 67.19 -49.77
CA ASN A 75 59.88 67.73 -48.48
C ASN A 75 60.76 68.89 -47.94
N GLY A 76 61.74 69.35 -48.71
CA GLY A 76 62.68 70.40 -48.31
C GLY A 76 63.82 69.92 -47.40
N THR A 77 63.70 68.72 -46.82
CA THR A 77 64.62 68.23 -45.78
C THR A 77 65.45 67.06 -46.27
N ASP A 78 64.84 65.91 -46.53
CA ASP A 78 65.54 64.65 -46.72
C ASP A 78 64.78 63.58 -47.52
N GLN A 79 63.53 63.82 -47.93
CA GLN A 79 62.71 62.79 -48.57
C GLN A 79 61.84 63.33 -49.73
N TRP A 80 61.73 62.50 -50.77
CA TRP A 80 60.73 62.55 -51.82
C TRP A 80 59.43 61.94 -51.31
N VAL A 81 58.39 62.75 -51.26
CA VAL A 81 57.04 62.35 -50.85
C VAL A 81 56.22 62.10 -52.10
N ALA A 82 55.68 60.88 -52.22
CA ALA A 82 54.82 60.51 -53.34
C ALA A 82 53.50 61.28 -53.28
N LEU A 83 53.05 61.78 -54.43
CA LEU A 83 51.72 62.34 -54.60
C LEU A 83 50.79 61.22 -55.08
N GLY A 84 49.89 60.78 -54.19
CA GLY A 84 48.89 59.75 -54.48
C GLY A 84 49.41 58.32 -54.44
N ASN A 85 50.21 57.97 -53.43
CA ASN A 85 50.56 56.56 -53.20
C ASN A 85 49.35 55.78 -52.68
N ASP A 86 49.14 54.58 -53.21
CA ASP A 86 48.08 53.61 -52.82
C ASP A 86 48.21 53.06 -51.38
N SER A 87 48.96 53.75 -50.51
CA SER A 87 49.25 53.31 -49.14
C SER A 87 48.23 53.80 -48.11
N ASP A 88 47.41 54.79 -48.45
CA ASP A 88 46.30 55.24 -47.61
C ASP A 88 45.10 54.28 -47.71
N TRP A 89 44.32 54.18 -46.62
CA TRP A 89 43.06 53.42 -46.64
C TRP A 89 41.96 54.21 -47.34
N SER A 90 41.40 53.64 -48.41
CA SER A 90 40.36 54.28 -49.22
C SER A 90 38.96 54.03 -48.65
N LEU A 91 38.02 54.95 -48.91
CA LEU A 91 36.63 54.81 -48.47
C LEU A 91 35.90 53.61 -49.10
N ASN A 92 36.32 53.18 -50.29
CA ASN A 92 35.73 52.04 -51.00
C ASN A 92 36.53 50.74 -50.77
N GLY A 93 37.57 50.78 -49.93
CA GLY A 93 38.45 49.66 -49.62
C GLY A 93 39.74 49.61 -50.45
N ASN A 94 40.63 48.69 -50.06
CA ASN A 94 41.94 48.44 -50.67
C ASN A 94 42.09 46.94 -50.97
N THR A 95 42.79 46.57 -52.05
CA THR A 95 43.29 45.20 -52.25
C THR A 95 44.57 45.01 -51.44
N ILE A 96 44.66 43.93 -50.66
CA ILE A 96 45.73 43.73 -49.66
C ILE A 96 46.51 42.43 -49.88
N ASP A 97 47.76 42.39 -49.38
CA ASP A 97 48.61 41.21 -49.25
C ASP A 97 48.92 40.85 -47.77
N THR A 98 49.85 39.91 -47.54
CA THR A 98 50.19 39.42 -46.18
C THR A 98 50.96 40.44 -45.33
N THR A 99 51.39 41.58 -45.87
CA THR A 99 52.15 42.64 -45.17
C THR A 99 51.32 43.88 -44.87
N ASN A 100 50.25 44.16 -45.62
CA ASN A 100 49.41 45.34 -45.40
C ASN A 100 48.53 45.23 -44.14
N ARG A 101 48.33 46.34 -43.43
CA ARG A 101 47.55 46.41 -42.18
C ARG A 101 46.73 47.70 -42.13
N LEU A 102 45.52 47.61 -41.58
CA LEU A 102 44.76 48.76 -41.10
C LEU A 102 44.98 48.88 -39.59
N GLY A 103 45.52 50.01 -39.11
CA GLY A 103 45.76 50.21 -37.69
C GLY A 103 46.77 51.30 -37.36
N SER A 104 47.25 51.27 -36.12
CA SER A 104 48.27 52.15 -35.56
C SER A 104 49.59 51.38 -35.33
N ASN A 105 50.72 52.08 -35.40
CA ASN A 105 52.07 51.53 -35.09
C ASN A 105 52.59 52.02 -33.72
N ASN A 106 51.70 52.51 -32.85
CA ASN A 106 52.01 53.03 -31.53
C ASN A 106 51.05 52.44 -30.48
N ALA A 107 51.23 52.79 -29.21
CA ALA A 107 50.44 52.26 -28.09
C ALA A 107 49.02 52.88 -27.98
N PHE A 108 48.40 53.23 -29.11
CA PHE A 108 47.02 53.75 -29.15
C PHE A 108 46.12 52.82 -29.97
N PRO A 109 44.84 52.66 -29.58
CA PRO A 109 43.89 51.79 -30.28
C PRO A 109 43.50 52.33 -31.65
N LEU A 110 43.09 51.44 -32.57
CA LEU A 110 42.35 51.84 -33.76
C LEU A 110 40.89 52.09 -33.39
N ILE A 111 40.41 53.31 -33.62
CA ILE A 111 39.05 53.73 -33.28
C ILE A 111 38.19 53.79 -34.55
N VAL A 112 37.08 53.05 -34.55
CA VAL A 112 36.05 53.11 -35.59
C VAL A 112 34.95 54.05 -35.12
N LYS A 113 34.65 55.11 -35.89
CA LYS A 113 33.67 56.15 -35.54
C LYS A 113 32.64 56.40 -36.63
N THR A 114 31.45 56.84 -36.25
CA THR A 114 30.42 57.34 -37.18
C THR A 114 29.78 58.60 -36.59
N ASN A 115 29.60 59.64 -37.43
CA ASN A 115 29.04 60.94 -37.00
C ASN A 115 29.71 61.49 -35.73
N ASN A 116 31.05 61.54 -35.70
CA ASN A 116 31.87 61.95 -34.54
C ASN A 116 31.67 61.17 -33.24
N ASN A 117 31.01 60.01 -33.27
CA ASN A 117 30.88 59.11 -32.13
C ASN A 117 31.71 57.85 -32.36
N ASP A 118 32.58 57.53 -31.41
CA ASP A 118 33.31 56.27 -31.42
C ASP A 118 32.35 55.09 -31.23
N ARG A 119 32.54 54.00 -31.97
CA ARG A 119 31.69 52.81 -31.95
C ARG A 119 32.42 51.60 -31.39
N PHE A 120 33.54 51.26 -32.01
CA PHE A 120 34.39 50.14 -31.62
C PHE A 120 35.85 50.57 -31.54
N ARG A 121 36.60 49.92 -30.65
CA ARG A 121 38.06 50.05 -30.57
C ARG A 121 38.72 48.68 -30.66
N PHE A 122 39.73 48.59 -31.51
CA PHE A 122 40.72 47.53 -31.44
C PHE A 122 41.79 47.99 -30.44
N GLU A 123 41.69 47.47 -29.22
CA GLU A 123 42.55 47.86 -28.10
C GLU A 123 43.98 47.30 -28.28
N THR A 124 44.94 47.95 -27.64
CA THR A 124 46.36 47.57 -27.73
C THR A 124 46.67 46.20 -27.10
N ASN A 125 45.76 45.68 -26.28
CA ASN A 125 45.83 44.36 -25.66
C ASN A 125 45.15 43.26 -26.49
N GLY A 126 44.74 43.54 -27.74
CA GLY A 126 44.11 42.57 -28.64
C GLY A 126 42.61 42.38 -28.44
N THR A 127 41.96 43.20 -27.59
CA THR A 127 40.51 43.12 -27.38
C THR A 127 39.73 44.04 -28.32
N LEU A 128 38.55 43.59 -28.76
CA LEU A 128 37.56 44.45 -29.41
C LEU A 128 36.62 44.98 -28.34
N ARG A 129 36.51 46.30 -28.21
CA ARG A 129 35.65 46.97 -27.23
C ARG A 129 34.53 47.72 -27.93
N SER A 130 33.28 47.40 -27.58
CA SER A 130 32.14 48.28 -27.86
C SER A 130 32.17 49.47 -26.91
N LEU A 131 31.87 50.66 -27.43
CA LEU A 131 31.76 51.89 -26.63
C LEU A 131 30.31 52.30 -26.34
N SER A 132 29.36 51.42 -26.69
CA SER A 132 27.98 51.48 -26.26
C SER A 132 27.61 50.16 -25.62
N ASN A 133 26.91 50.20 -24.49
CA ASN A 133 26.40 48.99 -23.84
C ASN A 133 25.28 48.32 -24.64
N GLY A 134 24.58 49.07 -25.49
CA GLY A 134 23.36 48.62 -26.16
C GLY A 134 22.15 48.55 -25.22
N THR A 135 21.04 48.08 -25.76
CA THR A 135 19.78 47.79 -25.07
C THR A 135 19.22 46.47 -25.59
N GLU A 136 18.22 45.91 -24.92
CA GLU A 136 17.44 44.75 -25.40
C GLU A 136 16.96 44.92 -26.86
N THR A 137 16.36 46.06 -27.20
CA THR A 137 15.91 46.34 -28.58
C THR A 137 17.01 46.80 -29.54
N SER A 138 18.21 47.09 -29.05
CA SER A 138 19.35 47.57 -29.85
C SER A 138 20.68 47.14 -29.22
N PRO A 139 21.03 45.85 -29.29
CA PRO A 139 22.22 45.33 -28.65
C PRO A 139 23.50 45.89 -29.27
N SER A 140 24.56 45.99 -28.45
CA SER A 140 25.86 46.54 -28.84
C SER A 140 26.55 45.77 -29.98
N TYR A 141 26.31 44.46 -30.02
CA TYR A 141 26.63 43.58 -31.12
C TYR A 141 25.34 42.96 -31.63
N SER A 142 25.02 43.13 -32.91
CA SER A 142 23.76 42.70 -33.52
C SER A 142 23.98 42.16 -34.95
N PHE A 143 22.92 41.61 -35.55
CA PHE A 143 22.96 41.05 -36.89
C PHE A 143 22.14 41.88 -37.90
N THR A 144 22.51 41.84 -39.19
CA THR A 144 21.86 42.65 -40.23
C THR A 144 20.38 42.30 -40.43
N ASN A 145 20.02 41.03 -40.28
CA ASN A 145 18.64 40.55 -40.49
C ASN A 145 17.80 40.53 -39.21
N SER A 146 18.40 40.85 -38.05
CA SER A 146 17.71 40.99 -36.77
C SER A 146 18.51 41.96 -35.89
N THR A 147 18.14 43.24 -36.00
CA THR A 147 18.85 44.33 -35.32
C THR A 147 18.60 44.36 -33.81
N ASN A 148 17.60 43.62 -33.34
CA ASN A 148 17.21 43.42 -31.94
C ASN A 148 17.62 42.04 -31.40
N SER A 149 18.51 41.32 -32.11
CA SER A 149 19.11 40.09 -31.60
C SER A 149 20.61 40.27 -31.46
N GLY A 150 21.17 39.88 -30.32
CA GLY A 150 22.58 40.11 -30.05
C GLY A 150 22.98 40.11 -28.58
N MET A 151 24.02 40.88 -28.28
CA MET A 151 24.65 40.95 -26.96
C MET A 151 24.76 42.40 -26.50
N TYR A 152 24.39 42.65 -25.25
CA TYR A 152 24.43 43.97 -24.64
C TYR A 152 24.75 43.88 -23.14
N LEU A 153 25.10 45.00 -22.54
CA LEU A 153 25.30 45.12 -21.10
C LEU A 153 24.09 45.82 -20.49
N ALA A 154 23.28 45.08 -19.73
CA ALA A 154 22.12 45.60 -19.02
C ALA A 154 22.56 46.41 -17.78
N THR A 155 21.57 46.93 -17.05
CA THR A 155 21.68 47.72 -15.80
C THR A 155 23.06 47.75 -15.12
N ASN A 156 23.57 48.96 -14.86
CA ASN A 156 24.81 49.22 -14.09
C ASN A 156 26.13 48.81 -14.77
N ASN A 157 26.09 48.40 -16.05
CA ASN A 157 27.26 48.02 -16.85
C ASN A 157 27.93 46.71 -16.39
N THR A 158 27.23 45.85 -15.66
CA THR A 158 27.79 44.59 -15.12
C THR A 158 27.07 43.34 -15.60
N ASP A 159 25.87 43.49 -16.16
CA ASP A 159 25.03 42.36 -16.51
C ASP A 159 25.17 42.05 -17.99
N LEU A 160 25.87 40.96 -18.32
CA LEU A 160 26.01 40.54 -19.71
C LEU A 160 24.75 39.81 -20.14
N THR A 161 24.04 40.35 -21.12
CA THR A 161 22.75 39.82 -21.56
C THR A 161 22.73 39.52 -23.06
N PHE A 162 22.11 38.39 -23.40
CA PHE A 162 21.81 37.96 -24.75
C PHE A 162 20.32 38.10 -25.00
N THR A 163 20.01 38.76 -26.10
CA THR A 163 18.64 39.13 -26.49
C THR A 163 18.35 38.61 -27.89
N SER A 164 17.10 38.26 -28.15
CA SER A 164 16.64 37.86 -29.48
C SER A 164 15.23 38.38 -29.71
N ASN A 165 15.00 39.02 -30.85
CA ASN A 165 13.72 39.68 -31.15
C ASN A 165 13.24 40.71 -30.11
N GLY A 166 14.13 41.18 -29.24
CA GLY A 166 13.79 42.07 -28.13
C GLY A 166 13.30 41.35 -26.88
N ASP A 167 13.54 40.05 -26.74
CA ASP A 167 13.31 39.28 -25.52
C ASP A 167 14.65 38.75 -24.99
N ASP A 168 14.98 39.02 -23.72
CA ASP A 168 16.23 38.52 -23.13
C ASP A 168 16.09 37.05 -22.72
N PHE A 169 16.92 36.18 -23.31
CA PHE A 169 16.84 34.74 -23.06
C PHE A 169 17.94 34.21 -22.13
N LEU A 170 19.05 34.95 -21.97
CA LEU A 170 20.17 34.58 -21.11
C LEU A 170 20.88 35.82 -20.56
N SER A 171 21.05 35.90 -19.24
CA SER A 171 21.81 36.97 -18.60
C SER A 171 22.72 36.45 -17.49
N HIS A 172 23.95 36.98 -17.39
CA HIS A 172 24.76 36.89 -16.18
C HIS A 172 24.59 38.18 -15.38
N ARG A 173 23.87 38.10 -14.27
CA ARG A 173 23.56 39.22 -13.38
C ARG A 173 24.53 39.28 -12.22
N SER A 174 25.06 40.46 -11.93
CA SER A 174 25.96 40.69 -10.79
C SER A 174 25.23 41.41 -9.65
N PHE A 175 25.37 40.88 -8.44
CA PHE A 175 24.80 41.43 -7.20
C PHE A 175 25.91 41.88 -6.23
N GLY A 176 26.95 42.53 -6.75
CA GLY A 176 28.11 42.93 -5.97
C GLY A 176 29.05 41.76 -5.69
N SER A 177 28.89 41.08 -4.54
CA SER A 177 29.76 39.95 -4.15
C SER A 177 29.30 38.58 -4.65
N SER A 178 28.14 38.49 -5.30
CA SER A 178 27.61 37.26 -5.92
C SER A 178 27.15 37.52 -7.34
N SER A 179 27.01 36.44 -8.12
CA SER A 179 26.47 36.50 -9.48
C SER A 179 25.51 35.34 -9.72
N GLN A 180 24.60 35.50 -10.68
CA GLN A 180 23.66 34.48 -11.12
C GLN A 180 23.60 34.43 -12.64
N VAL A 181 23.47 33.23 -13.21
CA VAL A 181 23.03 33.06 -14.59
C VAL A 181 21.53 32.85 -14.58
N THR A 182 20.79 33.72 -15.26
CA THR A 182 19.33 33.64 -15.40
C THR A 182 18.99 33.27 -16.83
N PHE A 183 18.17 32.24 -17.00
CA PHE A 183 17.48 31.94 -18.26
C PHE A 183 16.10 32.57 -18.20
N ASN A 184 15.65 33.18 -19.30
CA ASN A 184 14.47 34.04 -19.32
C ASN A 184 14.49 35.16 -18.23
N PRO A 185 15.52 36.02 -18.23
CA PRO A 185 15.65 37.13 -17.29
C PRO A 185 14.44 38.07 -17.19
N ASP A 186 13.64 38.24 -18.25
CA ASP A 186 12.49 39.15 -18.25
C ASP A 186 11.21 38.52 -17.70
N GLY A 187 11.25 37.21 -17.40
CA GLY A 187 10.09 36.49 -16.87
C GLY A 187 8.98 36.32 -17.90
N ASP A 188 9.33 36.25 -19.18
CA ASP A 188 8.39 36.08 -20.27
C ASP A 188 7.65 34.73 -20.13
N PRO A 189 6.32 34.69 -20.09
CA PRO A 189 5.57 33.44 -20.05
C PRO A 189 5.85 32.53 -21.25
N ASP A 190 6.21 33.07 -22.42
CA ASP A 190 6.35 32.30 -23.66
C ASP A 190 7.71 31.56 -23.78
N MET A 191 8.64 31.75 -22.84
CA MET A 191 10.00 31.17 -22.90
C MET A 191 10.16 29.87 -22.09
N ASN A 192 10.18 28.74 -22.78
CA ASN A 192 10.53 27.43 -22.19
C ASN A 192 12.05 27.21 -22.10
N LEU A 193 12.56 26.69 -20.98
CA LEU A 193 13.93 26.19 -20.89
C LEU A 193 13.96 24.70 -21.24
N GLN A 194 14.66 24.36 -22.32
CA GLN A 194 14.82 22.98 -22.77
C GLN A 194 16.29 22.57 -22.87
N ILE A 195 16.63 21.47 -22.19
CA ILE A 195 17.89 20.74 -22.41
C ILE A 195 17.56 19.56 -23.34
N ARG A 196 18.12 19.56 -24.55
CA ARG A 196 17.89 18.52 -25.56
C ARG A 196 19.15 17.69 -25.76
N GLY A 197 18.98 16.38 -25.94
CA GLY A 197 20.00 15.52 -26.56
C GLY A 197 19.73 15.36 -28.06
N ASP A 198 20.55 14.56 -28.74
CA ASP A 198 20.47 14.35 -30.20
C ASP A 198 19.10 13.88 -30.72
N SER A 199 18.25 13.31 -29.86
CA SER A 199 16.96 12.71 -30.25
C SER A 199 15.77 13.05 -29.35
N GLY A 200 15.87 14.01 -28.42
CA GLY A 200 14.72 14.37 -27.58
C GLY A 200 14.98 15.38 -26.46
N VAL A 201 13.91 15.75 -25.75
CA VAL A 201 13.96 16.65 -24.57
C VAL A 201 14.35 15.85 -23.33
N ILE A 202 15.44 16.24 -22.69
CA ILE A 202 15.94 15.64 -21.44
C ILE A 202 15.23 16.30 -20.25
N LEU A 203 15.24 17.63 -20.19
CA LEU A 203 14.58 18.45 -19.18
C LEU A 203 13.86 19.61 -19.85
N ASN A 204 12.64 19.85 -19.42
CA ASN A 204 11.81 20.96 -19.85
C ASN A 204 11.28 21.68 -18.61
N ALA A 205 11.51 22.99 -18.50
CA ALA A 205 10.86 23.83 -17.51
C ALA A 205 9.93 24.81 -18.22
N ASN A 206 8.66 24.80 -17.84
CA ASN A 206 7.63 25.65 -18.42
C ASN A 206 7.20 26.71 -17.41
N PRO A 207 7.41 28.01 -17.70
CA PRO A 207 7.09 29.07 -16.77
C PRO A 207 5.58 29.31 -16.64
N GLU A 208 4.79 29.15 -17.70
CA GLU A 208 3.33 29.35 -17.62
C GLU A 208 2.63 28.33 -16.72
N ARG A 209 3.12 27.10 -16.74
CA ARG A 209 2.57 25.95 -15.97
C ARG A 209 3.30 25.70 -14.67
N GLU A 210 4.34 26.48 -14.38
CA GLU A 210 5.15 26.40 -13.16
C GLU A 210 5.65 24.97 -12.86
N ASN A 211 6.08 24.23 -13.89
CA ASN A 211 6.46 22.82 -13.76
C ASN A 211 7.75 22.41 -14.48
N ILE A 212 8.26 21.25 -14.07
CA ILE A 212 9.42 20.58 -14.66
C ILE A 212 8.98 19.21 -15.19
N GLN A 213 9.33 18.91 -16.45
CA GLN A 213 9.17 17.59 -17.04
C GLN A 213 10.51 17.01 -17.48
N ILE A 214 10.72 15.72 -17.20
CA ILE A 214 11.90 14.96 -17.65
C ILE A 214 11.46 13.96 -18.71
N GLY A 215 12.11 14.00 -19.89
CA GLY A 215 11.93 13.04 -20.97
C GLY A 215 10.79 13.32 -21.96
N ALA A 216 10.09 14.46 -21.87
CA ALA A 216 9.08 14.90 -22.83
C ALA A 216 8.91 16.43 -22.83
N ASN A 217 8.03 16.94 -23.70
CA ASN A 217 7.76 18.37 -23.87
C ASN A 217 6.29 18.77 -23.63
N SER A 218 5.46 17.88 -23.09
CA SER A 218 4.02 18.11 -22.94
C SER A 218 3.64 18.89 -21.70
N ASN A 219 4.50 18.93 -20.65
CA ASN A 219 4.33 19.65 -19.37
C ASN A 219 2.89 19.65 -18.84
N PRO A 220 2.39 18.56 -18.22
CA PRO A 220 1.00 18.49 -17.79
C PRO A 220 0.63 19.54 -16.72
N ASP A 221 -0.55 20.13 -16.81
CA ASP A 221 -1.04 21.17 -15.87
C ASP A 221 -1.23 20.69 -14.42
N TYR A 222 -1.27 19.38 -14.20
CA TYR A 222 -1.62 18.77 -12.92
C TYR A 222 -0.41 18.31 -12.08
N ALA A 223 0.82 18.54 -12.54
CA ALA A 223 2.01 18.11 -11.81
C ALA A 223 3.14 19.14 -11.89
N SER A 224 3.74 19.47 -10.75
CA SER A 224 4.95 20.30 -10.66
C SER A 224 6.21 19.55 -11.14
N LEU A 225 6.23 18.22 -11.03
CA LEU A 225 7.26 17.34 -11.59
C LEU A 225 6.62 16.16 -12.34
N SER A 226 6.96 15.98 -13.62
CA SER A 226 6.51 14.85 -14.44
C SER A 226 7.70 14.07 -15.03
N LEU A 227 7.67 12.73 -14.93
CA LEU A 227 8.65 11.83 -15.54
C LEU A 227 7.96 11.07 -16.68
N ALA A 228 8.36 11.32 -17.92
CA ALA A 228 7.58 10.91 -19.10
C ALA A 228 8.18 9.74 -19.91
N HIS A 229 9.29 9.16 -19.46
CA HIS A 229 9.88 8.00 -20.14
C HIS A 229 8.98 6.77 -20.00
N ASN A 230 8.70 6.09 -21.13
CA ASN A 230 7.90 4.87 -21.15
C ASN A 230 8.65 3.61 -20.70
N ASN A 231 9.97 3.70 -20.50
CA ASN A 231 10.84 2.57 -20.17
C ASN A 231 11.82 2.88 -19.03
N LYS A 232 11.60 3.95 -18.26
CA LYS A 232 12.42 4.31 -17.09
C LYS A 232 11.50 4.65 -15.92
N GLY A 233 11.88 4.18 -14.73
CA GLY A 233 11.19 4.52 -13.49
C GLY A 233 11.88 5.62 -12.71
N PHE A 234 11.26 6.02 -11.60
CA PHE A 234 11.90 6.83 -10.56
C PHE A 234 12.64 5.91 -9.59
N LEU A 235 13.95 6.13 -9.41
CA LEU A 235 14.74 5.45 -8.40
C LEU A 235 14.94 6.42 -7.21
N PRO A 236 14.17 6.28 -6.11
CA PRO A 236 14.34 7.14 -4.94
C PRO A 236 15.67 6.85 -4.23
N ASN A 237 16.06 7.76 -3.34
CA ASN A 237 17.23 7.56 -2.49
C ASN A 237 17.10 6.25 -1.69
N ARG A 238 18.16 5.43 -1.73
CA ARG A 238 18.25 4.17 -0.98
C ARG A 238 18.98 4.41 0.32
N ILE A 239 18.27 4.26 1.44
CA ILE A 239 18.74 4.59 2.79
C ILE A 239 18.75 3.31 3.61
N ASN A 240 19.82 3.05 4.36
CA ASN A 240 19.85 1.94 5.32
C ASN A 240 19.14 2.37 6.61
N ILE A 241 17.85 2.12 6.71
CA ILE A 241 17.03 2.51 7.86
C ILE A 241 17.00 1.33 8.84
N ALA A 242 17.71 1.48 9.96
CA ALA A 242 17.84 0.44 10.97
C ALA A 242 16.64 0.38 11.93
N ASP A 243 16.02 1.53 12.21
CA ASP A 243 14.88 1.65 13.12
C ASP A 243 13.80 2.47 12.43
N LEU A 244 12.68 1.83 12.12
CA LEU A 244 11.55 2.46 11.43
C LEU A 244 10.81 3.47 12.32
N SER A 245 11.05 3.49 13.63
CA SER A 245 10.44 4.43 14.57
C SER A 245 11.18 5.77 14.68
N THR A 246 12.35 5.90 14.05
CA THR A 246 13.17 7.12 14.12
C THR A 246 13.52 7.64 12.73
N PHE A 247 13.85 8.92 12.64
CA PHE A 247 14.30 9.52 11.37
C PHE A 247 15.73 9.13 10.99
N ALA A 248 16.49 8.51 11.89
CA ALA A 248 17.85 8.08 11.62
C ALA A 248 17.88 7.11 10.40
N PRO A 249 18.84 7.25 9.48
CA PRO A 249 20.09 8.01 9.57
C PRO A 249 20.03 9.45 9.03
N LEU A 250 18.84 10.04 8.86
CA LEU A 250 18.73 11.44 8.43
C LEU A 250 19.32 12.39 9.49
N VAL A 251 19.86 13.54 9.05
CA VAL A 251 20.52 14.52 9.92
C VAL A 251 19.56 15.38 10.74
N SER A 252 18.27 15.38 10.37
CA SER A 252 17.20 16.11 11.03
C SER A 252 15.86 15.41 10.77
N ASP A 253 14.87 15.71 11.60
CA ASP A 253 13.50 15.23 11.43
C ASP A 253 12.91 15.69 10.08
N PRO A 254 12.52 14.78 9.17
CA PRO A 254 11.96 15.15 7.88
C PRO A 254 10.47 15.51 7.98
N LEU A 255 9.98 16.27 7.01
CA LEU A 255 8.54 16.51 6.88
C LEU A 255 7.79 15.22 6.50
N ASN A 256 6.54 15.13 6.95
CA ASN A 256 5.64 14.06 6.55
C ASN A 256 5.47 14.03 5.03
N GLY A 257 5.60 12.85 4.44
CA GLY A 257 5.58 12.64 2.99
C GLY A 257 6.94 12.40 2.34
N LEU A 258 8.05 12.46 3.08
CA LEU A 258 9.36 12.04 2.54
C LEU A 258 9.31 10.57 2.12
N ILE A 259 9.66 10.29 0.86
CA ILE A 259 9.72 8.94 0.30
C ILE A 259 11.17 8.48 0.20
N ALA A 260 11.46 7.28 0.69
CA ALA A 260 12.77 6.65 0.56
C ALA A 260 12.64 5.13 0.40
N TYR A 261 13.64 4.51 -0.22
CA TYR A 261 13.74 3.06 -0.26
C TYR A 261 14.64 2.58 0.89
N ASN A 262 14.11 1.77 1.81
CA ASN A 262 14.93 1.12 2.83
C ASN A 262 15.76 0.00 2.21
N SER A 263 17.09 0.13 2.20
CA SER A 263 18.00 -0.85 1.60
C SER A 263 18.45 -1.97 2.55
N ARG A 264 17.86 -2.07 3.74
CA ARG A 264 18.27 -3.03 4.77
C ARG A 264 17.71 -4.43 4.49
N THR A 265 18.58 -5.33 4.01
CA THR A 265 18.20 -6.70 3.58
C THR A 265 18.06 -7.70 4.73
N SER A 266 18.67 -7.45 5.89
CA SER A 266 18.77 -8.44 6.98
C SER A 266 17.52 -8.55 7.88
N SER A 267 16.55 -7.65 7.76
CA SER A 267 15.39 -7.54 8.66
C SER A 267 14.02 -7.76 7.99
N GLY A 268 13.97 -8.14 6.71
CA GLY A 268 12.70 -8.21 5.96
C GLY A 268 12.01 -6.86 5.77
N THR A 269 12.69 -5.77 6.15
CA THR A 269 12.20 -4.38 6.05
C THR A 269 12.64 -3.69 4.77
N GLU A 270 13.30 -4.39 3.85
CA GLU A 270 13.64 -3.84 2.53
C GLU A 270 12.36 -3.45 1.77
N GLY A 271 12.31 -2.25 1.20
CA GLY A 271 11.14 -1.78 0.48
C GLY A 271 11.02 -0.27 0.39
N LEU A 272 9.92 0.21 -0.21
CA LEU A 272 9.61 1.64 -0.32
C LEU A 272 8.83 2.11 0.91
N TYR A 273 9.24 3.25 1.49
CA TYR A 273 8.64 3.81 2.70
C TYR A 273 8.29 5.29 2.51
N VAL A 274 7.28 5.73 3.25
CA VAL A 274 6.93 7.14 3.45
C VAL A 274 7.05 7.51 4.93
N TRP A 275 7.65 8.66 5.21
CA TRP A 275 7.71 9.21 6.57
C TRP A 275 6.37 9.83 6.97
N GLN A 276 5.81 9.38 8.09
CA GLN A 276 4.68 9.99 8.79
C GLN A 276 4.87 9.78 10.30
N GLU A 277 5.72 10.62 10.93
CA GLU A 277 6.23 10.47 12.32
C GLU A 277 7.03 9.18 12.59
N ARG A 278 7.01 8.24 11.66
CA ARG A 278 7.77 7.00 11.56
C ARG A 278 7.83 6.58 10.09
N TRP A 279 8.69 5.63 9.76
CA TRP A 279 8.73 5.03 8.43
C TRP A 279 7.61 4.01 8.25
N ASN A 280 6.65 4.34 7.37
CA ASN A 280 5.55 3.46 7.02
C ASN A 280 5.82 2.85 5.64
N ARG A 281 5.80 1.51 5.56
CA ARG A 281 6.02 0.81 4.29
C ARG A 281 4.85 1.07 3.35
N ILE A 282 5.15 1.38 2.10
CA ILE A 282 4.16 1.38 1.03
C ILE A 282 4.02 -0.08 0.58
N ILE A 283 2.96 -0.73 1.03
CA ILE A 283 2.60 -2.11 0.68
C ILE A 283 1.64 -2.11 -0.51
N THR A 284 1.82 -3.08 -1.40
CA THR A 284 0.92 -3.32 -2.53
C THR A 284 -0.20 -4.28 -2.14
N THR A 285 -1.25 -4.38 -2.97
CA THR A 285 -2.32 -5.37 -2.77
C THR A 285 -1.81 -6.82 -2.78
N ALA A 286 -0.65 -7.08 -3.39
CA ALA A 286 0.01 -8.39 -3.37
C ALA A 286 0.64 -8.73 -2.00
N ASP A 287 0.80 -7.74 -1.11
CA ASP A 287 1.38 -7.92 0.24
C ASP A 287 0.30 -8.10 1.32
N LYS A 288 -1.00 -8.09 0.95
CA LYS A 288 -2.12 -8.31 1.88
C LYS A 288 -2.53 -9.78 1.85
N ASP A 289 -2.37 -10.46 2.99
CA ASP A 289 -2.99 -11.76 3.24
C ASP A 289 -4.48 -11.52 3.52
N TYR A 290 -5.37 -12.20 2.78
CA TYR A 290 -6.82 -12.06 2.95
C TYR A 290 -7.39 -13.36 3.54
N ASP A 291 -7.73 -13.32 4.82
CA ASP A 291 -8.26 -14.47 5.56
C ASP A 291 -9.72 -14.83 5.18
N TRP A 292 -10.45 -13.94 4.49
CA TRP A 292 -11.88 -14.10 4.17
C TRP A 292 -12.21 -13.68 2.73
N HIS A 293 -12.97 -14.53 2.02
CA HIS A 293 -13.37 -14.33 0.62
C HIS A 293 -14.89 -14.23 0.48
N VAL A 294 -15.36 -13.56 -0.59
CA VAL A 294 -16.76 -13.53 -1.00
C VAL A 294 -17.19 -14.95 -1.39
N GLU A 295 -18.41 -15.33 -0.97
CA GLU A 295 -19.04 -16.63 -1.21
C GLU A 295 -18.81 -17.16 -2.63
N SER A 296 -18.36 -18.42 -2.73
CA SER A 296 -18.06 -19.12 -3.99
C SER A 296 -17.01 -18.46 -4.89
N THR A 297 -16.21 -17.52 -4.37
CA THR A 297 -15.11 -16.88 -5.10
C THR A 297 -13.80 -16.91 -4.30
N THR A 298 -12.71 -16.52 -4.97
CA THR A 298 -11.42 -16.20 -4.32
C THR A 298 -11.20 -14.69 -4.20
N ASN A 299 -12.26 -13.89 -4.30
CA ASN A 299 -12.16 -12.43 -4.20
C ASN A 299 -12.36 -12.02 -2.73
N ALA A 300 -11.52 -11.13 -2.21
CA ALA A 300 -11.74 -10.54 -0.90
C ALA A 300 -13.04 -9.71 -0.91
N ALA A 301 -13.79 -9.73 0.20
CA ALA A 301 -14.89 -8.79 0.39
C ALA A 301 -14.31 -7.38 0.56
N THR A 302 -14.79 -6.42 -0.21
CA THR A 302 -14.26 -5.05 -0.23
C THR A 302 -15.29 -3.99 0.18
N ASP A 303 -16.56 -4.36 0.27
CA ASP A 303 -17.66 -3.50 0.71
C ASP A 303 -18.51 -4.19 1.80
N ILE A 304 -19.14 -3.39 2.68
CA ILE A 304 -20.07 -3.88 3.71
C ILE A 304 -21.31 -4.52 3.08
N THR A 305 -21.60 -4.20 1.83
CA THR A 305 -22.71 -4.80 1.07
C THR A 305 -22.37 -6.15 0.45
N ASP A 306 -21.10 -6.59 0.50
CA ASP A 306 -20.70 -7.90 0.00
C ASP A 306 -21.23 -9.00 0.93
N ASN A 307 -21.60 -10.15 0.36
CA ASN A 307 -22.44 -11.18 0.98
C ASN A 307 -22.04 -11.59 2.42
N ILE A 308 -20.77 -11.58 2.78
CA ILE A 308 -20.32 -11.93 4.13
C ILE A 308 -20.81 -10.94 5.21
N TYR A 309 -21.11 -9.69 4.87
CA TYR A 309 -21.42 -8.63 5.84
C TYR A 309 -22.92 -8.28 5.97
N THR A 310 -23.76 -8.52 4.95
CA THR A 310 -25.15 -8.01 4.98
C THR A 310 -26.27 -9.04 4.96
N ASN A 311 -26.12 -10.22 4.34
CA ASN A 311 -27.25 -11.17 4.19
C ASN A 311 -26.84 -12.64 3.92
N GLY A 312 -25.56 -12.96 3.73
CA GLY A 312 -25.11 -14.23 3.17
C GLY A 312 -24.85 -15.33 4.20
N SER A 313 -24.98 -16.56 3.73
CA SER A 313 -24.63 -17.77 4.47
C SER A 313 -23.11 -17.90 4.63
N VAL A 314 -22.66 -18.40 5.77
CA VAL A 314 -21.23 -18.60 6.07
C VAL A 314 -20.88 -20.07 5.92
N GLY A 315 -19.98 -20.42 4.99
CA GLY A 315 -19.41 -21.76 4.86
C GLY A 315 -18.03 -21.82 5.49
N ILE A 316 -17.82 -22.68 6.50
CA ILE A 316 -16.52 -22.92 7.12
C ILE A 316 -16.00 -24.28 6.68
N GLY A 317 -14.96 -24.29 5.85
CA GLY A 317 -14.37 -25.52 5.30
C GLY A 317 -15.20 -26.19 4.20
N THR A 318 -16.15 -25.47 3.60
CA THR A 318 -16.95 -25.90 2.44
C THR A 318 -17.11 -24.76 1.45
N THR A 319 -17.22 -25.09 0.16
CA THR A 319 -17.55 -24.15 -0.93
C THR A 319 -18.96 -24.34 -1.49
N SER A 320 -19.69 -25.35 -1.00
CA SER A 320 -21.08 -25.64 -1.35
C SER A 320 -21.89 -25.49 -0.08
N ILE A 321 -22.65 -24.41 0.02
CA ILE A 321 -23.53 -24.14 1.14
C ILE A 321 -24.96 -24.49 0.71
N GLU A 322 -25.69 -25.22 1.53
CA GLU A 322 -27.11 -25.53 1.32
C GLU A 322 -27.97 -24.25 1.41
N ASP A 323 -28.92 -24.06 0.49
CA ASP A 323 -29.74 -22.83 0.37
C ASP A 323 -30.48 -22.45 1.67
N ALA A 324 -30.80 -23.44 2.51
CA ALA A 324 -31.51 -23.24 3.78
C ALA A 324 -30.59 -22.89 4.97
N ALA A 325 -29.27 -22.99 4.82
CA ALA A 325 -28.32 -22.82 5.91
C ALA A 325 -27.68 -21.43 5.88
N SER A 326 -27.80 -20.67 6.98
CA SER A 326 -27.05 -19.41 7.16
C SER A 326 -25.63 -19.64 7.70
N LEU A 327 -25.33 -20.83 8.25
CA LEU A 327 -24.01 -21.27 8.68
C LEU A 327 -23.87 -22.77 8.37
N GLU A 328 -22.85 -23.15 7.60
CA GLU A 328 -22.54 -24.54 7.29
C GLU A 328 -21.07 -24.88 7.61
N LEU A 329 -20.85 -26.04 8.22
CA LEU A 329 -19.54 -26.53 8.64
C LEU A 329 -19.19 -27.79 7.83
N GLY A 330 -18.17 -27.70 6.97
CA GLY A 330 -17.81 -28.77 6.03
C GLY A 330 -16.76 -29.78 6.52
N ALA A 331 -16.14 -29.54 7.68
CA ALA A 331 -15.11 -30.43 8.20
C ALA A 331 -15.70 -31.77 8.67
N THR A 332 -15.12 -32.89 8.26
CA THR A 332 -15.60 -34.24 8.62
C THR A 332 -15.15 -34.71 10.00
N ASP A 333 -14.18 -34.01 10.60
CA ASP A 333 -13.52 -34.37 11.86
C ASP A 333 -13.57 -33.24 12.91
N LYS A 334 -14.36 -32.19 12.67
CA LYS A 334 -14.55 -31.05 13.59
C LYS A 334 -16.03 -30.75 13.78
N GLY A 335 -16.37 -30.18 14.93
CA GLY A 335 -17.73 -29.76 15.27
C GLY A 335 -17.83 -28.29 15.65
N LEU A 336 -19.04 -27.85 15.99
CA LEU A 336 -19.30 -26.52 16.52
C LEU A 336 -19.14 -26.51 18.04
N LEU A 337 -18.17 -25.75 18.56
CA LEU A 337 -18.09 -25.45 19.98
C LEU A 337 -18.89 -24.18 20.28
N ILE A 338 -20.09 -24.36 20.82
CA ILE A 338 -20.97 -23.26 21.22
C ILE A 338 -20.57 -22.66 22.59
N ASN A 339 -21.14 -21.49 22.93
CA ASN A 339 -20.90 -20.84 24.22
C ASN A 339 -21.24 -21.75 25.40
N ARG A 340 -20.29 -21.84 26.34
CA ARG A 340 -20.42 -22.57 27.60
C ARG A 340 -20.85 -21.63 28.72
N VAL A 341 -21.86 -22.03 29.49
CA VAL A 341 -22.41 -21.22 30.58
C VAL A 341 -22.63 -22.08 31.81
N ALA A 342 -22.55 -21.48 32.99
CA ALA A 342 -22.80 -22.14 34.27
C ALA A 342 -24.23 -21.80 34.72
N LEU A 343 -25.21 -22.63 34.35
CA LEU A 343 -26.58 -22.48 34.83
C LEU A 343 -26.65 -22.88 36.32
N THR A 344 -27.59 -22.29 37.04
CA THR A 344 -27.88 -22.63 38.46
C THR A 344 -29.35 -23.01 38.64
N ASP A 345 -30.24 -22.43 37.84
CA ASP A 345 -31.66 -22.78 37.81
C ASP A 345 -32.17 -22.65 36.38
N ALA A 346 -32.77 -23.72 35.84
CA ALA A 346 -33.26 -23.78 34.48
C ALA A 346 -34.36 -22.74 34.18
N SER A 347 -35.05 -22.21 35.19
CA SER A 347 -36.07 -21.16 35.05
C SER A 347 -35.48 -19.74 34.93
N LEU A 348 -34.19 -19.56 35.23
CA LEU A 348 -33.54 -18.26 35.16
C LEU A 348 -32.80 -18.10 33.82
N ALA A 349 -32.96 -16.94 33.18
CA ALA A 349 -32.19 -16.59 31.99
C ALA A 349 -30.69 -16.47 32.27
N ALA A 350 -30.34 -16.08 33.51
CA ALA A 350 -28.96 -15.97 33.97
C ALA A 350 -28.19 -17.29 33.77
N PRO A 351 -26.89 -17.22 33.42
CA PRO A 351 -26.05 -16.02 33.33
C PRO A 351 -26.17 -15.27 31.99
N VAL A 352 -26.99 -15.74 31.05
CA VAL A 352 -27.15 -15.12 29.73
C VAL A 352 -28.11 -13.93 29.81
N THR A 353 -27.57 -12.72 29.67
CA THR A 353 -28.38 -11.49 29.67
C THR A 353 -29.03 -11.26 28.30
N GLY A 354 -30.31 -10.89 28.27
CA GLY A 354 -31.02 -10.59 27.01
C GLY A 354 -31.27 -11.81 26.12
N VAL A 355 -31.29 -13.01 26.71
CA VAL A 355 -31.54 -14.26 25.98
C VAL A 355 -32.86 -14.23 25.20
N VAL A 356 -32.84 -14.73 23.97
CA VAL A 356 -34.00 -14.81 23.09
C VAL A 356 -34.41 -16.26 22.88
N LYS A 357 -35.68 -16.48 22.52
CA LYS A 357 -36.17 -17.85 22.25
C LYS A 357 -35.35 -18.49 21.13
N GLY A 358 -34.89 -19.71 21.36
CA GLY A 358 -34.05 -20.46 20.43
C GLY A 358 -32.54 -20.33 20.67
N THR A 359 -32.08 -19.45 21.58
CA THR A 359 -30.67 -19.44 21.98
C THR A 359 -30.24 -20.81 22.52
N ILE A 360 -29.10 -21.32 22.05
CA ILE A 360 -28.53 -22.61 22.44
C ILE A 360 -27.21 -22.36 23.19
N VAL A 361 -27.03 -23.06 24.32
CA VAL A 361 -25.81 -23.01 25.14
C VAL A 361 -25.44 -24.41 25.61
N TYR A 362 -24.16 -24.61 25.93
CA TYR A 362 -23.72 -25.79 26.67
C TYR A 362 -23.61 -25.42 28.16
N ASN A 363 -24.43 -26.03 29.01
CA ASN A 363 -24.33 -25.86 30.45
C ASN A 363 -23.16 -26.68 31.01
N THR A 364 -22.35 -26.09 31.88
CA THR A 364 -21.19 -26.73 32.53
C THR A 364 -21.40 -27.06 34.01
N ASN A 365 -22.55 -26.71 34.58
CA ASN A 365 -22.83 -26.90 36.00
C ASN A 365 -23.79 -28.07 36.24
N GLU A 366 -23.62 -28.72 37.39
CA GLU A 366 -24.62 -29.58 38.00
C GLU A 366 -25.14 -28.91 39.28
N ASP A 367 -26.41 -28.50 39.27
CA ASP A 367 -27.08 -27.86 40.41
C ASP A 367 -28.47 -28.47 40.57
N LEU A 368 -28.60 -29.31 41.60
CA LEU A 368 -29.83 -30.02 41.99
C LEU A 368 -30.50 -29.37 43.21
N THR A 369 -30.02 -28.18 43.62
CA THR A 369 -30.56 -27.44 44.77
C THR A 369 -31.77 -26.54 44.49
N PRO A 370 -32.11 -26.15 43.25
CA PRO A 370 -33.33 -25.40 42.98
C PRO A 370 -34.60 -26.06 43.51
N SER A 371 -35.59 -25.26 43.91
CA SER A 371 -36.81 -25.78 44.52
C SER A 371 -37.61 -26.65 43.55
N GLY A 372 -37.52 -27.97 43.74
CA GLY A 372 -38.18 -28.98 42.92
C GLY A 372 -37.40 -29.32 41.65
N TYR A 373 -37.31 -30.63 41.36
CA TYR A 373 -36.61 -31.28 40.24
C TYR A 373 -36.92 -30.77 38.82
N ARG A 374 -37.83 -29.81 38.70
CA ARG A 374 -38.15 -29.16 37.43
C ARG A 374 -37.10 -28.11 37.08
N ASN A 375 -36.37 -27.55 38.04
CA ASN A 375 -35.45 -26.44 37.81
C ASN A 375 -33.97 -26.84 37.90
N ASP A 376 -33.69 -28.06 38.32
CA ASP A 376 -32.37 -28.66 38.29
C ASP A 376 -31.71 -28.50 36.93
N VAL A 377 -30.40 -28.26 36.96
CA VAL A 377 -29.56 -28.17 35.78
C VAL A 377 -28.45 -29.18 35.91
N ARG A 378 -28.23 -29.90 34.81
CA ARG A 378 -27.12 -30.85 34.63
C ARG A 378 -26.27 -30.38 33.46
N GLU A 379 -25.04 -30.86 33.39
CA GLU A 379 -24.16 -30.61 32.24
C GLU A 379 -24.84 -31.06 30.93
N GLY A 380 -24.73 -30.26 29.87
CA GLY A 380 -25.26 -30.63 28.55
C GLY A 380 -25.82 -29.48 27.74
N LEU A 381 -26.47 -29.79 26.62
CA LEU A 381 -27.01 -28.81 25.67
C LEU A 381 -28.38 -28.30 26.12
N TYR A 382 -28.55 -26.98 26.22
CA TYR A 382 -29.82 -26.34 26.55
C TYR A 382 -30.27 -25.38 25.46
N SER A 383 -31.58 -25.30 25.25
CA SER A 383 -32.21 -24.27 24.43
C SER A 383 -33.18 -23.44 25.27
N TRP A 384 -33.15 -22.12 25.10
CA TRP A 384 -34.09 -21.22 25.76
C TRP A 384 -35.45 -21.25 25.03
N ASN A 385 -36.52 -21.65 25.73
CA ASN A 385 -37.85 -21.74 25.12
C ASN A 385 -38.63 -20.41 25.12
N GLY A 386 -38.06 -19.34 25.69
CA GLY A 386 -38.70 -18.05 25.94
C GLY A 386 -39.00 -17.77 27.41
N SER A 387 -38.98 -18.80 28.26
CA SER A 387 -39.27 -18.70 29.70
C SER A 387 -38.32 -19.51 30.59
N ARG A 388 -37.68 -20.53 30.03
CA ARG A 388 -36.75 -21.41 30.74
C ARG A 388 -35.79 -22.09 29.77
N TRP A 389 -34.68 -22.56 30.30
CA TRP A 389 -33.78 -23.51 29.68
C TRP A 389 -34.42 -24.90 29.64
N ILE A 390 -34.36 -25.51 28.46
CA ILE A 390 -34.82 -26.87 28.19
C ILE A 390 -33.61 -27.70 27.77
N PRO A 391 -33.25 -28.76 28.51
CA PRO A 391 -32.22 -29.68 28.07
C PRO A 391 -32.65 -30.33 26.75
N GLN A 392 -31.77 -30.35 25.76
CA GLN A 392 -32.04 -30.89 24.43
C GLN A 392 -31.71 -32.39 24.33
N PHE A 393 -30.95 -32.91 25.28
CA PHE A 393 -30.79 -34.34 25.49
C PHE A 393 -31.62 -34.71 26.73
N ARG A 394 -32.54 -35.66 26.56
CA ARG A 394 -33.29 -36.20 27.70
C ARG A 394 -32.38 -37.22 28.40
N GLU A 395 -32.52 -37.31 29.72
CA GLU A 395 -32.05 -38.48 30.44
C GLU A 395 -32.85 -39.69 29.92
N ASP A 396 -32.17 -40.66 29.32
CA ASP A 396 -32.74 -41.86 28.71
C ASP A 396 -32.13 -43.15 29.27
N ARG A 397 -31.16 -43.04 30.19
CA ARG A 397 -30.53 -44.20 30.82
C ARG A 397 -31.56 -45.02 31.58
N SER A 398 -31.68 -46.27 31.18
CA SER A 398 -32.67 -47.17 31.71
C SER A 398 -32.17 -48.61 31.75
N ALA A 399 -32.90 -49.50 32.41
CA ALA A 399 -32.57 -50.91 32.47
C ALA A 399 -33.83 -51.77 32.58
N ARG A 400 -33.76 -52.99 32.04
CA ARG A 400 -34.81 -53.99 32.13
C ARG A 400 -34.23 -55.35 32.47
N PHE A 401 -34.76 -55.91 33.54
CA PHE A 401 -34.38 -57.19 34.06
C PHE A 401 -35.59 -58.12 34.15
N GLY A 402 -35.35 -59.42 34.27
CA GLY A 402 -36.38 -60.40 34.54
C GLY A 402 -35.87 -61.66 35.24
N ASN A 403 -36.80 -62.57 35.52
CA ASN A 403 -36.50 -63.82 36.21
C ASN A 403 -35.71 -64.82 35.36
N ALA A 404 -34.93 -65.68 36.00
CA ALA A 404 -34.36 -66.88 35.39
C ALA A 404 -35.45 -67.93 35.06
N ALA A 405 -35.14 -68.86 34.15
CA ALA A 405 -36.05 -69.97 33.85
C ALA A 405 -36.21 -70.93 35.05
N ASN A 406 -37.40 -71.49 35.21
CA ASN A 406 -37.73 -72.55 36.16
C ASN A 406 -37.45 -72.24 37.64
N ARG A 407 -37.70 -71.00 38.09
CA ARG A 407 -37.60 -70.67 39.52
C ARG A 407 -38.69 -71.40 40.31
N THR A 408 -38.32 -72.04 41.40
CA THR A 408 -39.20 -72.90 42.22
C THR A 408 -39.56 -72.30 43.57
N GLN A 409 -39.12 -71.07 43.86
CA GLN A 409 -39.40 -70.40 45.13
C GLN A 409 -40.92 -70.25 45.31
N ASN A 410 -41.43 -70.67 46.47
CA ASN A 410 -42.80 -70.38 46.84
C ASN A 410 -42.88 -68.92 47.29
N LEU A 411 -43.54 -68.09 46.49
CA LEU A 411 -43.75 -66.66 46.76
C LEU A 411 -44.82 -66.44 47.85
N ASN A 412 -45.69 -67.43 48.08
CA ASN A 412 -46.79 -67.38 49.03
C ASN A 412 -46.44 -68.15 50.31
N ASP A 413 -45.50 -67.61 51.06
CA ASP A 413 -45.06 -68.09 52.38
C ASP A 413 -45.03 -66.92 53.39
N PHE A 414 -45.02 -67.23 54.69
CA PHE A 414 -44.88 -66.26 55.80
C PHE A 414 -43.42 -65.86 56.06
N THR A 415 -42.47 -66.44 55.34
CA THR A 415 -41.09 -65.97 55.33
C THR A 415 -40.98 -64.74 54.42
N THR A 416 -40.16 -63.76 54.82
CA THR A 416 -39.98 -62.55 54.02
C THR A 416 -39.23 -62.89 52.73
N ASN A 417 -39.96 -63.06 51.63
CA ASN A 417 -39.37 -63.41 50.35
C ASN A 417 -39.13 -62.15 49.51
N GLU A 418 -38.09 -62.24 48.69
CA GLU A 418 -37.74 -61.23 47.71
C GLU A 418 -37.83 -61.86 46.34
N LEU A 419 -38.31 -61.08 45.38
CA LEU A 419 -38.56 -61.59 44.06
C LEU A 419 -37.28 -61.60 43.22
N GLU A 420 -36.88 -62.80 42.78
CA GLU A 420 -35.69 -63.08 41.95
C GLU A 420 -35.85 -62.57 40.50
N LEU A 421 -35.77 -61.24 40.30
CA LEU A 421 -36.06 -60.53 39.05
C LEU A 421 -34.85 -60.01 38.28
N PHE A 422 -33.61 -60.22 38.74
CA PHE A 422 -32.41 -59.58 38.19
C PHE A 422 -31.46 -60.53 37.46
N ALA A 423 -31.73 -61.84 37.47
CA ALA A 423 -30.91 -62.85 36.81
C ALA A 423 -30.90 -62.77 35.27
N PHE A 424 -32.01 -62.38 34.65
CA PHE A 424 -32.08 -62.16 33.20
C PHE A 424 -31.95 -60.66 32.91
N ASN A 425 -30.80 -60.23 32.42
CA ASN A 425 -30.59 -58.85 31.96
C ASN A 425 -31.00 -58.75 30.48
N GLU A 426 -32.14 -58.12 30.20
CA GLU A 426 -32.57 -57.87 28.82
C GLU A 426 -31.77 -56.72 28.20
N TRP A 427 -31.59 -55.64 28.97
CA TRP A 427 -30.67 -54.54 28.66
C TRP A 427 -30.44 -53.66 29.89
N ASN A 428 -29.31 -52.97 29.90
CA ASN A 428 -28.95 -51.96 30.88
C ASN A 428 -28.05 -50.94 30.20
N ASP A 429 -28.55 -49.73 29.96
CA ASP A 429 -27.84 -48.69 29.21
C ASP A 429 -26.61 -48.17 29.97
N ASP A 430 -26.62 -48.28 31.31
CA ASP A 430 -25.56 -47.80 32.18
C ASP A 430 -25.38 -48.75 33.38
N THR A 431 -24.43 -49.67 33.22
CA THR A 431 -24.08 -50.66 34.25
C THR A 431 -23.41 -50.05 35.48
N SER A 432 -22.98 -48.79 35.42
CA SER A 432 -22.48 -48.06 36.58
C SER A 432 -23.60 -47.41 37.38
N LEU A 433 -24.71 -47.04 36.72
CA LEU A 433 -25.90 -46.50 37.35
C LEU A 433 -26.77 -47.58 38.00
N PHE A 434 -27.02 -48.68 37.29
CA PHE A 434 -27.90 -49.77 37.70
C PHE A 434 -27.09 -51.04 37.96
N THR A 435 -26.72 -51.28 39.23
CA THR A 435 -25.92 -52.45 39.62
C THR A 435 -26.78 -53.48 40.34
N VAL A 436 -26.81 -54.71 39.81
CA VAL A 436 -27.60 -55.81 40.39
C VAL A 436 -26.77 -56.71 41.30
N ALA A 437 -27.38 -57.18 42.38
CA ALA A 437 -26.88 -58.26 43.21
C ALA A 437 -28.01 -59.26 43.45
N GLU A 438 -27.91 -60.46 42.87
CA GLU A 438 -28.87 -61.55 43.06
C GLU A 438 -28.17 -62.81 43.58
N SER A 439 -28.77 -63.41 44.60
CA SER A 439 -28.39 -64.67 45.24
C SER A 439 -29.63 -65.35 45.81
N ASP A 440 -29.51 -66.62 46.23
CA ASP A 440 -30.60 -67.41 46.82
C ASP A 440 -31.24 -66.76 48.07
N SER A 441 -30.61 -65.75 48.67
CA SER A 441 -31.08 -65.06 49.89
C SER A 441 -31.24 -63.55 49.74
N GLN A 442 -30.93 -62.97 48.58
CA GLN A 442 -30.98 -61.52 48.38
C GLN A 442 -31.10 -61.17 46.90
N THR A 443 -32.08 -60.34 46.56
CA THR A 443 -32.24 -59.75 45.22
C THR A 443 -32.30 -58.23 45.33
N ARG A 444 -31.31 -57.51 44.79
CA ARG A 444 -31.16 -56.05 44.89
C ARG A 444 -30.77 -55.43 43.55
N LEU A 445 -31.33 -54.27 43.28
CA LEU A 445 -30.86 -53.33 42.27
C LEU A 445 -30.43 -52.05 42.98
N THR A 446 -29.13 -51.81 43.05
CA THR A 446 -28.57 -50.56 43.57
C THR A 446 -28.58 -49.48 42.49
N VAL A 447 -29.08 -48.30 42.82
CA VAL A 447 -29.07 -47.11 41.97
C VAL A 447 -28.00 -46.15 42.47
N ASN A 448 -26.98 -45.86 41.66
CA ASN A 448 -25.78 -45.13 42.12
C ASN A 448 -25.81 -43.61 41.88
N GLU A 449 -26.92 -43.06 41.42
CA GLU A 449 -27.10 -41.61 41.26
C GLU A 449 -28.41 -41.14 41.87
N ASP A 450 -28.42 -39.93 42.41
CA ASP A 450 -29.64 -39.25 42.80
C ASP A 450 -30.49 -38.95 41.55
N GLY A 451 -31.79 -39.13 41.68
CA GLY A 451 -32.70 -38.74 40.61
C GLY A 451 -34.13 -39.20 40.82
N ARG A 452 -34.95 -38.92 39.81
CA ARG A 452 -36.30 -39.46 39.73
C ARG A 452 -36.33 -40.61 38.76
N TYR A 453 -36.94 -41.69 39.17
CA TYR A 453 -36.99 -42.92 38.41
C TYR A 453 -38.43 -43.35 38.20
N ARG A 454 -38.73 -43.81 36.99
CA ARG A 454 -39.94 -44.56 36.69
C ARG A 454 -39.61 -46.03 36.84
N ILE A 455 -40.36 -46.73 37.69
CA ILE A 455 -40.24 -48.18 37.89
C ILE A 455 -41.51 -48.83 37.39
N VAL A 456 -41.36 -49.86 36.57
CA VAL A 456 -42.45 -50.71 36.08
C VAL A 456 -42.09 -52.16 36.39
N VAL A 457 -42.89 -52.77 37.24
CA VAL A 457 -42.81 -54.19 37.57
C VAL A 457 -44.04 -54.86 37.00
N ALA A 458 -43.85 -55.92 36.23
CA ALA A 458 -44.95 -56.75 35.77
C ALA A 458 -44.60 -58.22 36.01
N MET A 459 -45.48 -58.89 36.73
CA MET A 459 -45.24 -60.23 37.25
C MET A 459 -46.36 -61.13 36.77
N ALA A 460 -46.00 -62.27 36.20
CA ALA A 460 -46.89 -63.34 35.83
C ALA A 460 -46.66 -64.52 36.78
N ILE A 461 -47.66 -64.80 37.62
CA ILE A 461 -47.59 -65.83 38.65
C ILE A 461 -48.48 -67.03 38.30
N VAL A 462 -48.07 -68.20 38.77
CA VAL A 462 -48.71 -69.50 38.53
C VAL A 462 -48.86 -70.22 39.86
N ILE A 463 -49.99 -70.91 40.06
CA ILE A 463 -50.17 -71.84 41.17
C ILE A 463 -49.51 -73.16 40.80
N ASP A 464 -48.67 -73.68 41.69
CA ASP A 464 -48.05 -75.00 41.52
C ASP A 464 -49.14 -76.09 41.40
N PRO A 465 -49.05 -77.03 40.44
CA PRO A 465 -50.04 -78.08 40.24
C PRO A 465 -50.33 -78.96 41.47
N THR A 466 -49.42 -79.00 42.45
CA THR A 466 -49.60 -79.73 43.71
C THR A 466 -50.47 -79.00 44.74
N THR A 467 -50.76 -77.71 44.52
CA THR A 467 -51.57 -76.89 45.42
C THR A 467 -53.06 -77.19 45.26
N THR A 468 -53.69 -77.69 46.33
CA THR A 468 -55.12 -78.03 46.36
C THR A 468 -56.02 -76.96 47.00
N VAL A 469 -55.40 -75.93 47.59
CA VAL A 469 -56.09 -74.85 48.31
C VAL A 469 -56.60 -73.80 47.33
N VAL A 470 -57.80 -73.28 47.58
CA VAL A 470 -58.47 -72.26 46.76
C VAL A 470 -58.33 -70.88 47.41
N ASP A 471 -58.59 -69.83 46.63
CA ASP A 471 -58.64 -68.44 47.13
C ASP A 471 -57.31 -67.99 47.76
N LEU A 472 -56.20 -68.19 47.04
CA LEU A 472 -54.87 -67.74 47.43
C LEU A 472 -54.73 -66.23 47.21
N GLN A 473 -53.96 -65.58 48.07
CA GLN A 473 -53.68 -64.16 47.97
C GLN A 473 -52.20 -63.90 48.24
N LEU A 474 -51.59 -63.14 47.33
CA LEU A 474 -50.19 -62.74 47.39
C LEU A 474 -50.14 -61.22 47.48
N ASP A 475 -49.39 -60.69 48.44
CA ASP A 475 -49.02 -59.28 48.46
C ASP A 475 -47.63 -59.12 47.85
N ALA A 476 -47.43 -57.98 47.17
CA ALA A 476 -46.17 -57.61 46.58
C ALA A 476 -45.90 -56.13 46.81
N GLU A 477 -44.73 -55.83 47.35
CA GLU A 477 -44.35 -54.49 47.76
C GLU A 477 -43.03 -54.04 47.11
N LEU A 478 -43.05 -52.87 46.47
CA LEU A 478 -41.81 -52.18 46.10
C LEU A 478 -41.16 -51.57 47.34
N ARG A 479 -39.97 -52.05 47.72
CA ARG A 479 -39.22 -51.56 48.89
C ARG A 479 -37.86 -51.01 48.47
N ILE A 480 -37.40 -49.99 49.20
CA ILE A 480 -36.05 -49.44 49.07
C ILE A 480 -35.30 -49.68 50.37
N ASN A 481 -34.13 -50.30 50.30
CA ASN A 481 -33.17 -50.30 51.39
C ASN A 481 -32.26 -49.07 51.25
N ARG A 482 -32.46 -48.08 52.11
CA ARG A 482 -31.65 -46.87 52.20
C ARG A 482 -30.74 -46.97 53.41
N SER A 483 -29.47 -47.30 53.18
CA SER A 483 -28.46 -47.38 54.24
C SER A 483 -28.88 -48.25 55.44
N GLY A 484 -29.62 -49.34 55.20
CA GLY A 484 -30.10 -50.27 56.23
C GLY A 484 -31.51 -49.97 56.76
N SER A 485 -32.15 -48.86 56.35
CA SER A 485 -33.57 -48.57 56.63
C SER A 485 -34.44 -49.00 55.45
N ILE A 486 -35.56 -49.68 55.72
CA ILE A 486 -36.53 -50.03 54.69
C ILE A 486 -37.53 -48.89 54.53
N GLU A 487 -37.54 -48.31 53.33
CA GLU A 487 -38.43 -47.23 52.92
C GLU A 487 -39.52 -47.75 51.97
N PHE A 488 -40.69 -47.13 52.07
CA PHE A 488 -41.90 -47.49 51.32
C PHE A 488 -42.30 -46.33 50.40
N PRO A 489 -41.70 -46.21 49.20
CA PRO A 489 -41.96 -45.08 48.32
C PRO A 489 -43.30 -45.26 47.58
N GLY A 490 -44.26 -44.36 47.81
CA GLY A 490 -45.53 -44.33 47.05
C GLY A 490 -46.63 -45.24 47.61
N SER A 491 -47.38 -45.92 46.73
CA SER A 491 -48.35 -46.98 47.08
C SER A 491 -47.70 -48.33 46.76
N PRO A 492 -46.75 -48.81 47.59
CA PRO A 492 -45.84 -49.88 47.21
C PRO A 492 -46.54 -51.23 47.03
N THR A 493 -47.73 -51.41 47.61
CA THR A 493 -48.43 -52.70 47.73
C THR A 493 -49.35 -52.98 46.54
N SER A 494 -49.28 -54.18 46.00
CA SER A 494 -50.15 -54.66 44.92
C SER A 494 -50.68 -56.05 45.26
N ASN A 495 -51.88 -56.10 45.84
CA ASN A 495 -52.50 -57.33 46.31
C ASN A 495 -53.13 -58.09 45.14
N ASN A 496 -52.91 -59.41 45.12
CA ASN A 496 -53.46 -60.29 44.11
C ASN A 496 -54.38 -61.36 44.71
N TYR A 497 -55.39 -61.78 43.95
CA TYR A 497 -56.28 -62.88 44.33
C TYR A 497 -56.31 -63.93 43.21
N ILE A 498 -56.05 -65.19 43.57
CA ILE A 498 -56.06 -66.33 42.67
C ILE A 498 -57.02 -67.40 43.20
N ARG A 499 -58.06 -67.71 42.42
CA ARG A 499 -59.14 -68.60 42.86
C ARG A 499 -58.73 -70.08 43.00
N ASN A 500 -57.77 -70.55 42.20
CA ASN A 500 -57.40 -71.96 42.05
C ASN A 500 -58.59 -72.91 41.79
N ARG A 501 -59.51 -72.51 40.90
CA ARG A 501 -60.72 -73.29 40.58
C ARG A 501 -61.05 -73.16 39.10
N ASN A 502 -61.64 -74.19 38.51
CA ASN A 502 -62.10 -74.21 37.11
C ASN A 502 -60.99 -73.87 36.09
N GLY A 503 -59.75 -74.29 36.37
CA GLY A 503 -58.60 -74.02 35.51
C GLY A 503 -58.01 -72.62 35.63
N VAL A 504 -58.48 -71.79 36.56
CA VAL A 504 -57.90 -70.46 36.85
C VAL A 504 -56.76 -70.62 37.85
N ASN A 505 -55.55 -70.83 37.35
CA ASN A 505 -54.32 -71.05 38.12
C ASN A 505 -53.20 -70.03 37.82
N THR A 506 -53.50 -68.97 37.06
CA THR A 506 -52.54 -67.91 36.75
C THR A 506 -53.12 -66.55 37.12
N SER A 507 -52.23 -65.60 37.40
CA SER A 507 -52.59 -64.21 37.67
C SER A 507 -51.41 -63.29 37.36
N SER A 508 -51.62 -61.99 37.48
CA SER A 508 -50.56 -61.00 37.32
C SER A 508 -50.60 -59.90 38.37
N ILE A 509 -49.43 -59.37 38.68
CA ILE A 509 -49.25 -58.23 39.57
C ILE A 509 -48.46 -57.19 38.81
N ASN A 510 -48.92 -55.93 38.87
CA ASN A 510 -48.23 -54.82 38.23
C ASN A 510 -48.01 -53.71 39.27
N ILE A 511 -46.80 -53.16 39.28
CA ILE A 511 -46.43 -51.98 40.05
C ILE A 511 -45.90 -50.96 39.05
N THR A 512 -46.39 -49.73 39.10
CA THR A 512 -45.90 -48.63 38.27
C THR A 512 -45.80 -47.40 39.13
N GLU A 513 -44.57 -46.96 39.36
CA GLU A 513 -44.28 -45.89 40.29
C GLU A 513 -43.30 -44.89 39.68
N ILE A 514 -43.43 -43.64 40.09
CA ILE A 514 -42.46 -42.58 39.79
C ILE A 514 -41.98 -42.01 41.11
N ILE A 515 -40.77 -42.39 41.50
CA ILE A 515 -40.25 -42.16 42.85
C ILE A 515 -38.87 -41.50 42.80
N GLU A 516 -38.50 -40.87 43.90
CA GLU A 516 -37.20 -40.25 44.10
C GLU A 516 -36.27 -41.22 44.80
N ILE A 517 -35.08 -41.40 44.24
CA ILE A 517 -34.09 -42.39 44.66
C ILE A 517 -32.76 -41.67 44.88
N GLN A 518 -32.05 -42.07 45.93
CA GLN A 518 -30.73 -41.55 46.27
C GLN A 518 -29.65 -42.53 45.81
N ALA A 519 -28.47 -42.00 45.49
CA ALA A 519 -27.30 -42.80 45.20
C ALA A 519 -27.01 -43.78 46.35
N GLY A 520 -26.93 -45.06 46.03
CA GLY A 520 -26.73 -46.16 46.97
C GLY A 520 -28.03 -46.80 47.49
N ASP A 521 -29.21 -46.29 47.14
CA ASP A 521 -30.47 -46.96 47.44
C ASP A 521 -30.55 -48.31 46.72
N GLU A 522 -30.93 -49.36 47.44
CA GLU A 522 -31.12 -50.69 46.87
C GLU A 522 -32.61 -51.03 46.75
N ILE A 523 -33.07 -51.29 45.54
CA ILE A 523 -34.47 -51.54 45.22
C ILE A 523 -34.73 -53.04 45.11
N PHE A 524 -35.85 -53.50 45.66
CA PHE A 524 -36.30 -54.88 45.54
C PHE A 524 -37.82 -54.99 45.66
N ILE A 525 -38.36 -56.12 45.19
CA ILE A 525 -39.77 -56.45 45.34
C ILE A 525 -39.89 -57.49 46.44
N HIS A 526 -40.56 -57.12 47.51
CA HIS A 526 -40.92 -58.03 48.58
C HIS A 526 -42.25 -58.71 48.25
N VAL A 527 -42.37 -59.99 48.60
CA VAL A 527 -43.64 -60.72 48.45
C VAL A 527 -43.93 -61.52 49.72
N GLU A 528 -45.21 -61.56 50.09
CA GLU A 528 -45.67 -62.31 51.26
C GLU A 528 -47.09 -62.88 51.10
N GLN A 529 -47.36 -63.96 51.85
CA GLN A 529 -48.69 -64.55 51.92
C GLN A 529 -49.68 -63.60 52.61
N ALA A 530 -50.74 -63.20 51.89
CA ALA A 530 -51.79 -62.32 52.40
C ALA A 530 -53.10 -63.06 52.75
N GLY A 531 -53.21 -64.34 52.38
CA GLY A 531 -54.44 -65.13 52.54
C GLY A 531 -54.18 -66.62 52.77
N ASN A 532 -54.84 -67.48 52.00
CA ASN A 532 -54.72 -68.92 52.15
C ASN A 532 -53.33 -69.45 51.75
N ASN A 533 -52.88 -70.53 52.42
CA ASN A 533 -51.60 -71.18 52.15
C ASN A 533 -51.68 -72.03 50.87
N GLY A 534 -50.66 -71.95 50.03
CA GLY A 534 -50.53 -72.68 48.77
C GLY A 534 -49.26 -72.25 48.04
N ILE A 535 -48.76 -73.06 47.12
CA ILE A 535 -47.52 -72.75 46.42
C ILE A 535 -47.83 -71.87 45.21
N ILE A 536 -47.33 -70.63 45.23
CA ILE A 536 -47.35 -69.71 44.09
C ILE A 536 -45.92 -69.51 43.62
N THR A 537 -45.66 -69.72 42.33
CA THR A 537 -44.35 -69.49 41.72
C THR A 537 -44.46 -68.47 40.60
N MET A 538 -43.31 -67.95 40.16
CA MET A 538 -43.23 -67.23 38.90
C MET A 538 -43.55 -68.15 37.72
N ARG A 539 -44.09 -67.61 36.63
CA ARG A 539 -44.16 -68.34 35.36
C ARG A 539 -42.75 -68.85 34.99
N PRO A 540 -42.60 -70.11 34.55
CA PRO A 540 -41.28 -70.75 34.44
C PRO A 540 -40.42 -70.23 33.29
N ASP A 541 -40.97 -69.49 32.32
CA ASP A 541 -40.19 -68.94 31.20
C ASP A 541 -39.28 -67.81 31.70
N ALA A 542 -38.01 -67.79 31.26
CA ALA A 542 -37.09 -66.69 31.57
C ALA A 542 -37.63 -65.36 31.00
N GLY A 543 -37.51 -64.29 31.77
CA GLY A 543 -38.00 -62.96 31.39
C GLY A 543 -39.53 -62.82 31.34
N SER A 544 -40.29 -63.81 31.83
CA SER A 544 -41.76 -63.71 31.88
C SER A 544 -42.28 -62.76 32.96
N ASN A 545 -41.43 -62.39 33.91
CA ASN A 545 -41.61 -61.34 34.90
C ASN A 545 -40.49 -60.33 34.68
N PHE A 546 -40.81 -59.04 34.71
CA PHE A 546 -39.83 -58.01 34.45
C PHE A 546 -39.89 -56.85 35.44
N PHE A 547 -38.70 -56.30 35.68
CA PHE A 547 -38.47 -55.04 36.37
C PHE A 547 -37.82 -54.08 35.37
N THR A 548 -38.50 -52.99 35.05
CA THR A 548 -37.95 -51.92 34.23
C THR A 548 -37.76 -50.68 35.09
N ILE A 549 -36.61 -50.04 34.98
CA ILE A 549 -36.31 -48.77 35.62
C ILE A 549 -35.79 -47.78 34.58
N GLU A 550 -36.27 -46.55 34.64
CA GLU A 550 -35.86 -45.47 33.75
C GLU A 550 -35.55 -44.25 34.59
N LYS A 551 -34.33 -43.71 34.46
CA LYS A 551 -34.03 -42.41 35.04
C LYS A 551 -34.73 -41.38 34.18
N ILE A 552 -35.63 -40.60 34.78
CA ILE A 552 -36.41 -39.61 34.04
C ILE A 552 -35.93 -38.19 34.26
N LYS A 553 -35.20 -37.95 35.37
CA LYS A 553 -34.61 -36.66 35.74
C LYS A 553 -33.42 -36.79 36.68
#